data_AF-A0AAJ2H4X6-F1
#
_entry.id   AF-A0AAJ2H4X6-F1
#
_cell.length_a   1.000
_cell.length_b   1.000
_cell.length_c   1.000
_cell.angle_alpha   90.00
_cell.angle_beta   90.00
_cell.angle_gamma   90.00
#
_symmetry.space_group_name_H-M   'P 1'
#
loop_
_entity.id
_entity.type
_entity.pdbx_description
1 polymer ?
#
loop_
_entity_poly.entity_id
_entity_poly.type
_entity_poly.pdbx_seq_one_letter_code
_entity_poly.pdbx_strand_id
1 'polypeptide(L)'
;MVAQEPIIQPPHLIQLSGLVCPCGSGQLLKACCAVLHAGKVAASAEQLMRSRYSAYVLDNIDYIVQTTLPAQQQWLDIAAITAWSQQNQWQGLT
;
A
#
# COMPACT_ATOMS: atom_id res chain seq x y z
N MET A 1 -7.81 -9.61 31.90
CA MET A 1 -6.45 -9.97 31.45
C MET A 1 -6.48 -10.34 29.97
N VAL A 2 -6.50 -9.34 29.11
CA VAL A 2 -5.74 -9.32 27.86
C VAL A 2 -5.17 -7.92 27.84
N ALA A 3 -3.86 -7.77 27.93
CA ALA A 3 -3.22 -6.47 27.88
C ALA A 3 -3.35 -5.95 26.44
N GLN A 4 -4.15 -4.90 26.24
CA GLN A 4 -4.07 -4.09 25.03
C GLN A 4 -2.70 -3.41 25.03
N GLU A 5 -1.80 -3.88 24.17
CA GLU A 5 -0.54 -3.21 23.86
C GLU A 5 -0.83 -1.83 23.23
N PRO A 6 0.04 -0.82 23.47
CA PRO A 6 -0.30 0.58 23.23
C PRO A 6 -0.44 0.88 21.74
N ILE A 7 -1.47 1.66 21.41
CA ILE A 7 -1.71 2.29 20.11
C ILE A 7 -0.52 3.19 19.78
N ILE A 8 0.36 2.77 18.86
CA ILE A 8 1.43 3.61 18.33
C ILE A 8 0.93 4.24 17.02
N GLN A 9 0.59 5.54 17.09
CA GLN A 9 0.31 6.42 15.95
C GLN A 9 1.61 6.80 15.18
N PRO A 10 1.52 7.27 13.91
CA PRO A 10 2.54 7.06 12.88
C PRO A 10 3.58 8.20 12.76
N PRO A 11 4.85 7.89 12.39
CA PRO A 11 5.81 8.88 11.89
C PRO A 11 6.32 8.57 10.47
N HIS A 12 5.53 7.95 9.58
CA HIS A 12 6.10 7.18 8.46
C HIS A 12 6.46 7.94 7.16
N LEU A 13 6.03 9.19 6.94
CA LEU A 13 6.21 9.83 5.62
C LEU A 13 7.66 10.26 5.30
N ILE A 14 8.57 10.37 6.27
CA ILE A 14 9.93 10.89 6.03
C ILE A 14 10.99 9.76 5.86
N GLN A 15 10.68 8.51 6.23
CA GLN A 15 11.67 7.41 6.27
C GLN A 15 11.59 6.39 5.12
N LEU A 16 10.69 6.59 4.15
CA LEU A 16 10.35 5.59 3.11
C LEU A 16 11.31 5.53 1.91
N SER A 17 12.24 6.48 1.79
CA SER A 17 13.17 6.56 0.65
C SER A 17 14.28 5.49 0.66
N GLY A 18 14.60 4.93 1.85
CA GLY A 18 15.68 3.96 2.04
C GLY A 18 15.22 2.52 2.28
N LEU A 19 13.92 2.25 2.22
CA LEU A 19 13.34 0.92 2.48
C LEU A 19 13.22 0.11 1.19
N VAL A 20 13.47 -1.20 1.29
CA VAL A 20 13.16 -2.16 0.23
C VAL A 20 11.66 -2.18 0.01
N CYS A 21 11.25 -2.25 -1.26
CA CYS A 21 9.86 -2.22 -1.65
C CYS A 21 9.13 -3.47 -1.12
N PRO A 22 7.97 -3.32 -0.44
CA PRO A 22 7.20 -4.46 0.08
C PRO A 22 6.75 -5.45 -0.99
N CYS A 23 6.69 -5.04 -2.27
CA CYS A 23 6.24 -5.89 -3.36
C CYS A 23 7.15 -7.08 -3.71
N GLY A 24 8.26 -7.28 -2.99
CA GLY A 24 9.18 -8.40 -3.19
C GLY A 24 10.17 -8.25 -4.34
N SER A 25 10.24 -7.07 -4.97
CA SER A 25 11.15 -6.84 -6.11
C SER A 25 12.64 -6.75 -5.72
N GLY A 26 12.95 -6.60 -4.44
CA GLY A 26 14.30 -6.32 -3.94
C GLY A 26 14.81 -4.91 -4.23
N GLN A 27 14.05 -4.08 -4.95
CA GLN A 27 14.40 -2.69 -5.23
C GLN A 27 14.01 -1.77 -4.07
N LEU A 28 14.66 -0.61 -3.97
CA LEU A 28 14.19 0.45 -3.07
C LEU A 28 12.82 0.96 -3.49
N LEU A 29 11.95 1.24 -2.52
CA LEU A 29 10.58 1.71 -2.74
C LEU A 29 10.53 2.91 -3.71
N LYS A 30 11.45 3.88 -3.53
CA LYS A 30 11.57 5.10 -4.37
C LYS A 30 11.81 4.79 -5.85
N ALA A 31 12.54 3.71 -6.15
CA ALA A 31 12.83 3.27 -7.52
C ALA A 31 11.83 2.22 -8.03
N CYS A 32 10.90 1.77 -7.18
CA CYS A 32 9.96 0.69 -7.45
C CYS A 32 8.51 1.20 -7.40
N CYS A 33 7.71 0.83 -6.41
CA CYS A 33 6.28 1.16 -6.41
C CYS A 33 5.96 2.64 -6.16
N ALA A 34 6.86 3.41 -5.55
CA ALA A 34 6.61 4.84 -5.29
C ALA A 34 6.44 5.66 -6.57
N VAL A 35 7.10 5.27 -7.69
CA VAL A 35 6.92 6.01 -8.95
C VAL A 35 5.51 5.82 -9.52
N LEU A 36 4.89 4.65 -9.28
CA LEU A 36 3.51 4.40 -9.66
C LEU A 36 2.54 5.11 -8.72
N HIS A 37 2.82 5.10 -7.41
CA HIS A 37 2.06 5.89 -6.43
C HIS A 37 2.07 7.39 -6.75
N ALA A 38 3.15 7.88 -7.36
CA ALA A 38 3.27 9.26 -7.86
C ALA A 38 2.62 9.50 -9.23
N GLY A 39 1.89 8.53 -9.78
CA GLY A 39 1.10 8.69 -11.01
C GLY A 39 1.72 8.10 -12.28
N LYS A 40 2.84 7.38 -12.21
CA LYS A 40 3.34 6.62 -13.36
C LYS A 40 2.37 5.48 -13.70
N VAL A 41 1.97 5.39 -14.97
CA VAL A 41 1.13 4.29 -15.46
C VAL A 41 1.90 2.97 -15.38
N ALA A 42 1.25 1.94 -14.85
CA ALA A 42 1.78 0.59 -14.83
C ALA A 42 1.92 0.04 -16.26
N ALA A 43 3.07 -0.55 -16.57
CA ALA A 43 3.35 -1.17 -17.86
C ALA A 43 2.71 -2.56 -18.00
N SER A 44 2.30 -3.19 -16.90
CA SER A 44 1.65 -4.49 -16.89
C SER A 44 0.66 -4.63 -15.71
N ALA A 45 -0.27 -5.57 -15.83
CA ALA A 45 -1.19 -5.91 -14.74
C ALA A 45 -0.44 -6.40 -13.48
N GLU A 46 0.65 -7.15 -13.65
CA GLU A 46 1.49 -7.57 -12.52
C GLU A 46 2.12 -6.38 -11.80
N GLN A 47 2.67 -5.41 -12.55
CA GLN A 47 3.27 -4.22 -11.96
C GLN A 47 2.22 -3.41 -11.18
N LEU A 48 1.00 -3.32 -11.72
CA LEU A 48 -0.12 -2.69 -11.03
C LEU A 48 -0.45 -3.44 -9.73
N MET A 49 -0.59 -4.77 -9.78
CA MET A 49 -0.89 -5.60 -8.61
C MET A 49 0.18 -5.45 -7.52
N ARG A 50 1.46 -5.55 -7.87
CA ARG A 50 2.60 -5.37 -6.96
C ARG A 50 2.64 -3.96 -6.34
N SER A 51 2.29 -2.93 -7.11
CA SER A 51 2.19 -1.55 -6.59
C SER A 51 1.01 -1.35 -5.64
N ARG A 52 -0.13 -2.01 -5.91
CA ARG A 52 -1.30 -2.02 -5.03
C ARG A 52 -1.02 -2.76 -3.74
N TYR A 53 -0.30 -3.89 -3.78
CA TYR A 53 0.20 -4.55 -2.57
C TYR A 53 0.99 -3.58 -1.70
N SER A 54 1.99 -2.91 -2.28
CA SER A 54 2.80 -1.93 -1.53
C SER A 54 1.97 -0.77 -0.99
N ALA A 55 0.92 -0.35 -1.70
CA ALA A 55 0.03 0.69 -1.22
C ALA A 55 -0.76 0.25 0.03
N TYR A 56 -1.21 -1.01 0.11
CA TYR A 56 -1.82 -1.52 1.34
C TYR A 56 -0.84 -1.55 2.52
N VAL A 57 0.38 -2.04 2.32
CA VAL A 57 1.43 -2.07 3.37
C VAL A 57 1.75 -0.66 3.89
N LEU A 58 1.66 0.34 3.02
CA LEU A 58 1.97 1.75 3.32
C LEU A 58 0.74 2.59 3.71
N ASP A 59 -0.44 1.96 3.82
CA ASP A 59 -1.72 2.62 4.09
C ASP A 59 -2.09 3.73 3.07
N ASN A 60 -1.64 3.60 1.83
CA ASN A 60 -1.96 4.49 0.72
C ASN A 60 -3.25 4.04 0.00
N ILE A 61 -4.38 4.14 0.70
CA ILE A 61 -5.67 3.66 0.20
C ILE A 61 -6.20 4.48 -0.97
N ASP A 62 -5.84 5.76 -1.06
CA ASP A 62 -6.19 6.61 -2.21
C ASP A 62 -5.67 6.03 -3.52
N TYR A 63 -4.45 5.48 -3.52
CA TYR A 63 -3.90 4.81 -4.69
C TYR A 63 -4.70 3.54 -5.07
N ILE A 64 -5.20 2.80 -4.08
CA ILE A 64 -6.06 1.63 -4.30
C ILE A 64 -7.36 2.05 -4.98
N VAL A 65 -7.99 3.13 -4.54
CA VAL A 65 -9.22 3.66 -5.15
C VAL A 65 -8.94 4.11 -6.59
N GLN A 66 -7.92 4.95 -6.79
CA GLN A 66 -7.58 5.52 -8.10
C GLN A 66 -7.24 4.46 -9.15
N THR A 67 -6.64 3.34 -8.73
CA THR A 67 -6.27 2.23 -9.62
C THR A 67 -7.31 1.12 -9.71
N THR A 68 -8.44 1.26 -9.03
CA THR A 68 -9.61 0.39 -9.25
C THR A 68 -10.39 0.90 -10.46
N LEU A 69 -11.04 -0.01 -11.20
CA LEU A 69 -11.84 0.34 -12.39
C LEU A 69 -12.80 1.51 -12.07
N PRO A 70 -12.85 2.60 -12.86
CA PRO A 70 -13.63 3.79 -12.53
C PRO A 70 -15.10 3.51 -12.20
N ALA A 71 -15.73 2.61 -12.94
CA ALA A 71 -17.12 2.20 -12.70
C ALA A 71 -17.37 1.59 -11.31
N GLN A 72 -16.32 1.05 -10.68
CA GLN A 72 -16.37 0.39 -9.37
C GLN A 72 -16.02 1.30 -8.20
N GLN A 73 -15.31 2.42 -8.43
CA GLN A 73 -14.73 3.26 -7.36
C GLN A 73 -15.77 3.79 -6.37
N GLN A 74 -16.91 4.23 -6.86
CA GLN A 74 -18.01 4.77 -6.03
C GLN A 74 -18.63 3.72 -5.07
N TRP A 75 -18.40 2.43 -5.32
CA TRP A 75 -18.94 1.34 -4.52
C TRP A 75 -17.93 0.80 -3.50
N LEU A 76 -16.73 1.39 -3.44
CA LEU A 76 -15.71 0.99 -2.47
C LEU A 76 -16.02 1.58 -1.09
N ASP A 77 -16.06 0.72 -0.09
CA ASP A 77 -16.05 1.15 1.32
C ASP A 77 -14.61 1.43 1.74
N ILE A 78 -14.21 2.70 1.61
CA ILE A 78 -12.84 3.15 1.91
C ILE A 78 -12.50 2.92 3.39
N ALA A 79 -13.46 3.10 4.29
CA ALA A 79 -13.24 2.92 5.73
C ALA A 79 -12.97 1.45 6.06
N ALA A 80 -13.76 0.53 5.48
CA ALA A 80 -13.54 -0.90 5.65
C ALA A 80 -12.21 -1.36 5.03
N ILE A 81 -11.86 -0.86 3.84
CA ILE A 81 -10.58 -1.17 3.19
C ILE A 81 -9.39 -0.73 4.05
N THR A 82 -9.45 0.50 4.59
CA THR A 82 -8.41 1.06 5.47
C THR A 82 -8.28 0.22 6.75
N ALA A 83 -9.40 -0.04 7.44
CA ALA A 83 -9.41 -0.81 8.67
C ALA A 83 -8.87 -2.23 8.47
N TRP A 84 -9.25 -2.89 7.38
CA TRP A 84 -8.69 -4.18 7.01
C TRP A 84 -7.18 -4.06 6.78
N SER A 85 -6.73 -3.08 5.98
CA SER A 85 -5.30 -2.91 5.66
C SER A 85 -4.42 -2.75 6.90
N GLN A 86 -4.88 -1.95 7.87
CA GLN A 86 -4.18 -1.67 9.13
C GLN A 86 -4.16 -2.86 10.11
N GLN A 87 -5.14 -3.76 10.04
CA GLN A 87 -5.20 -4.96 10.89
C GLN A 87 -4.34 -6.12 10.37
N ASN A 88 -3.92 -6.08 9.11
CA ASN A 88 -3.15 -7.16 8.51
C ASN A 88 -1.66 -7.08 8.85
N GLN A 89 -1.07 -8.24 9.15
CA GLN A 89 0.38 -8.40 9.20
C GLN A 89 0.91 -8.75 7.81
N TRP A 90 1.49 -7.76 7.14
CA TRP A 90 2.02 -7.90 5.78
C TRP A 90 3.40 -8.60 5.79
N GLN A 91 3.47 -9.83 5.28
CA GLN A 91 4.69 -10.65 5.32
C GLN A 91 5.59 -10.56 4.07
N GLY A 92 5.19 -9.79 3.05
CA GLY A 92 5.82 -9.74 1.74
C GLY A 92 5.00 -10.44 0.64
N LEU A 93 5.41 -10.23 -0.61
CA LEU A 93 4.79 -10.81 -1.81
C LEU A 93 5.88 -11.49 -2.65
N THR A 94 5.73 -12.79 -2.94
CA THR A 94 6.65 -13.58 -3.77
C THR A 94 6.08 -13.78 -5.17
#